data_AF-A0A7Y5IX00-F1
#
_entry.id   AF-A0A7Y5IX00-F1
#
_cell.length_a   1.000
_cell.length_b   1.000
_cell.length_c   1.000
_cell.angle_alpha   90.00
_cell.angle_beta   90.00
_cell.angle_gamma   90.00
#
_symmetry.space_group_name_H-M   'P 1'
#
loop_
_entity.id
_entity.type
_entity.pdbx_description
1 polymer ?
#
loop_
_entity_poly.entity_id
_entity_poly.type
_entity_poly.pdbx_seq_one_letter_code
_entity_poly.pdbx_strand_id
1 'polypeptide(L)'
;MRDTDSDGFLDEWNLDLDGDGQAEDSWRATAVTPEDAEWSWGVLNSMVEGEIARSVPDLFTLHERLEQALSIAAPTTPDNPALAKLSAQMEIASASPELARELLASDESLRFFLDVRKDVLIHLLKSAHSDAEIWTEFAEARGRGDYPTMARVLEREFQLTAPLADLGAFREEMLRKLAPKRVAWAQDWVPPNIGWESEKVCYRVYWGQFDFFGKKGDTLILPTIGPVSYHEETEWGIDALLVGKGPGCGGVTLYVNGEAFPVRAPEGKGDIEFTKRLVSESPEKIVIEQVAKGVGPKDSPYTVRFLCSALAGRADSPIEVAVTGGQTEDRLELGIGLSKLPQETLRLDSALGAFSVRGFQTPLIGWIEMGVAFPAERFQRMGGSELENQVVLRIEKDKPTTYHLECNWPRGNRFDCCPTGEDFFEGIRGLAASLR
;
A
#
# COMPACT_ATOMS: atom_id res chain seq x y z
N MET A 1 -6.98 14.92 39.66
CA MET A 1 -6.08 14.36 40.69
C MET A 1 -6.00 15.32 41.86
N ARG A 2 -5.83 14.81 43.08
CA ARG A 2 -5.67 15.60 44.31
C ARG A 2 -4.58 14.97 45.18
N ASP A 3 -4.00 15.80 46.03
CA ASP A 3 -3.15 15.44 47.15
C ASP A 3 -3.99 15.71 48.40
N THR A 4 -4.51 14.64 49.03
CA THR A 4 -5.50 14.78 50.11
C THR A 4 -4.90 15.04 51.48
N ASP A 5 -3.61 14.78 51.68
CA ASP A 5 -2.90 15.00 52.95
C ASP A 5 -1.80 16.08 52.88
N SER A 6 -1.62 16.70 51.70
CA SER A 6 -0.67 17.79 51.43
C SER A 6 0.79 17.40 51.65
N ASP A 7 1.14 16.13 51.45
CA ASP A 7 2.50 15.61 51.58
C ASP A 7 3.36 15.84 50.32
N GLY A 8 2.75 16.34 49.24
CA GLY A 8 3.40 16.59 47.96
C GLY A 8 3.21 15.47 46.94
N PHE A 9 2.49 14.39 47.29
CA PHE A 9 2.18 13.27 46.40
C PHE A 9 0.69 13.24 46.03
N LEU A 10 0.40 12.97 44.76
CA LEU A 10 -0.98 12.78 44.31
C LEU A 10 -1.48 11.41 44.74
N ASP A 11 -2.59 11.37 45.49
CA ASP A 11 -3.11 10.18 46.13
C ASP A 11 -4.57 9.88 45.77
N GLU A 12 -5.28 10.81 45.13
CA GLU A 12 -6.67 10.64 44.69
C GLU A 12 -6.86 11.02 43.21
N TRP A 13 -7.51 10.13 42.46
CA TRP A 13 -7.93 10.33 41.09
C TRP A 13 -9.46 10.39 41.03
N ASN A 14 -9.95 11.33 40.23
CA ASN A 14 -11.37 11.55 39.96
C ASN A 14 -11.53 11.54 38.44
N LEU A 15 -12.41 10.69 37.93
CA LEU A 15 -12.73 10.55 36.53
C LEU A 15 -14.07 11.22 36.27
N ASP A 16 -14.05 12.25 35.44
CA ASP A 16 -15.20 12.97 34.91
C ASP A 16 -15.26 12.68 33.40
N LEU A 17 -16.17 11.78 33.02
CA LEU A 17 -16.32 11.25 31.67
C LEU A 17 -17.17 12.14 30.77
N ASP A 18 -18.13 12.88 31.34
CA ASP A 18 -19.08 13.71 30.58
C ASP A 18 -18.74 15.22 30.61
N GLY A 19 -17.78 15.61 31.45
CA GLY A 19 -17.26 16.96 31.58
C GLY A 19 -18.18 17.89 32.36
N ASP A 20 -19.12 17.37 33.14
CA ASP A 20 -20.07 18.18 33.92
C ASP A 20 -19.47 18.75 35.23
N GLY A 21 -18.24 18.33 35.58
CA GLY A 21 -17.53 18.73 36.79
C GLY A 21 -17.82 17.86 38.01
N GLN A 22 -18.64 16.81 37.88
CA GLN A 22 -18.82 15.73 38.85
C GLN A 22 -18.02 14.51 38.41
N ALA A 23 -17.61 13.69 39.38
CA ALA A 23 -16.82 12.49 39.07
C ALA A 23 -17.74 11.26 39.03
N GLU A 24 -17.71 10.50 37.94
CA GLU A 24 -18.40 9.21 37.83
C GLU A 24 -17.64 8.09 38.52
N ASP A 25 -16.32 8.23 38.69
CA ASP A 25 -15.52 7.28 39.43
C ASP A 25 -14.35 7.97 40.15
N SER A 26 -13.99 7.43 41.31
CA SER A 26 -12.89 7.92 42.14
C SER A 26 -12.11 6.75 42.73
N TRP A 27 -10.79 6.87 42.78
CA TRP A 27 -9.94 5.88 43.44
C TRP A 27 -8.72 6.54 44.07
N ARG A 28 -8.10 5.83 45.01
CA ARG A 28 -6.95 6.30 45.78
C ARG A 28 -5.74 5.39 45.62
N ALA A 29 -4.56 5.97 45.73
CA ALA A 29 -3.32 5.22 45.85
C ALA A 29 -3.39 4.33 47.11
N THR A 30 -2.92 3.10 46.99
CA THR A 30 -2.90 2.13 48.10
C THR A 30 -1.49 1.56 48.21
N ALA A 31 -0.86 1.72 49.37
CA ALA A 31 0.48 1.16 49.65
C ALA A 31 1.57 1.53 48.63
N VAL A 32 1.47 2.72 48.00
CA VAL A 32 2.50 3.24 47.09
C VAL A 32 3.55 3.98 47.93
N THR A 33 4.82 3.58 47.81
CA THR A 33 5.93 4.30 48.43
C THR A 33 6.66 5.07 47.34
N PRO A 34 6.71 6.41 47.39
CA PRO A 34 7.47 7.20 46.44
C PRO A 34 8.95 6.80 46.44
N GLU A 35 9.56 6.76 45.26
CA GLU A 35 10.99 6.53 45.09
C GLU A 35 11.67 7.86 44.74
N ASP A 36 12.72 8.20 45.50
CA ASP A 36 13.55 9.36 45.18
C ASP A 36 14.35 9.09 43.90
N ALA A 37 14.17 9.97 42.90
CA ALA A 37 14.90 9.91 41.64
C ALA A 37 15.83 11.12 41.49
N GLU A 38 17.04 10.89 40.98
CA GLU A 38 17.90 11.98 40.56
C GLU A 38 17.23 12.76 39.42
N TRP A 39 17.22 14.10 39.52
CA TRP A 39 16.68 14.98 38.48
C TRP A 39 17.62 15.08 37.28
N SER A 40 17.77 13.98 36.55
CA SER A 40 18.49 13.90 35.29
C SER A 40 17.65 13.18 34.25
N TRP A 41 17.81 13.57 32.98
CA TRP A 41 17.06 12.95 31.89
C TRP A 41 17.32 11.44 31.82
N GLY A 42 18.56 10.99 32.00
CA GLY A 42 18.90 9.57 31.89
C GLY A 42 18.23 8.69 32.94
N VAL A 43 18.17 9.17 34.19
CA VAL A 43 17.52 8.44 35.29
C VAL A 43 16.01 8.43 35.10
N LEU A 44 15.40 9.59 34.84
CA LEU A 44 13.96 9.69 34.64
C LEU A 44 13.49 8.90 33.41
N ASN A 45 14.21 8.99 32.29
CA ASN A 45 13.89 8.23 31.08
C ASN A 45 13.96 6.72 31.33
N SER A 46 15.02 6.23 31.99
CA SER A 46 15.16 4.80 32.28
C SER A 46 14.04 4.28 33.20
N MET A 47 13.59 5.07 34.19
CA MET A 47 12.48 4.69 35.06
C MET A 47 11.16 4.63 34.28
N VAL A 48 10.88 5.66 33.48
CA VAL A 48 9.65 5.74 32.67
C VAL A 48 9.61 4.66 31.59
N GLU A 49 10.72 4.44 30.88
CA GLU A 49 10.83 3.40 29.84
C GLU A 49 10.61 2.00 30.43
N GLY A 50 11.22 1.71 31.59
CA GLY A 50 11.00 0.47 32.31
C GLY A 50 9.56 0.28 32.79
N GLU A 51 8.90 1.37 33.19
CA GLU A 51 7.48 1.35 33.55
C GLU A 51 6.59 1.07 32.35
N ILE A 52 6.81 1.76 31.23
CA ILE A 52 6.01 1.61 30.01
C ILE A 52 6.16 0.19 29.45
N ALA A 53 7.39 -0.31 29.34
CA ALA A 53 7.66 -1.65 28.84
C ALA A 53 6.98 -2.75 29.68
N ARG A 54 6.86 -2.55 30.99
CA ARG A 54 6.20 -3.48 31.90
C ARG A 54 4.67 -3.35 31.85
N SER A 55 4.17 -2.12 31.91
CA SER A 55 2.75 -1.84 32.11
C SER A 55 1.90 -2.02 30.87
N VAL A 56 2.43 -1.79 29.66
CA VAL A 56 1.65 -1.87 28.42
C VAL A 56 1.07 -3.28 28.18
N PRO A 57 1.85 -4.38 28.27
CA PRO A 57 1.30 -5.74 28.17
C PRO A 57 0.25 -6.06 29.24
N ASP A 58 0.48 -5.62 30.48
CA ASP A 58 -0.43 -5.85 31.60
C ASP A 58 -1.75 -5.07 31.43
N LEU A 59 -1.66 -3.82 30.97
CA LEU A 59 -2.81 -2.98 30.65
C LEU A 59 -3.61 -3.54 29.48
N PHE A 60 -2.94 -4.04 28.43
CA PHE A 60 -3.60 -4.68 27.30
C PHE A 60 -4.36 -5.94 27.75
N THR A 61 -3.75 -6.75 28.62
CA THR A 61 -4.41 -7.92 29.22
C THR A 61 -5.62 -7.53 30.05
N LEU A 62 -5.49 -6.52 30.90
CA LEU A 62 -6.62 -6.01 31.70
C LEU A 62 -7.74 -5.46 30.80
N HIS A 63 -7.38 -4.73 29.75
CA HIS A 63 -8.30 -4.18 28.77
C HIS A 63 -9.13 -5.29 28.10
N GLU A 64 -8.49 -6.35 27.61
CA GLU A 64 -9.17 -7.53 27.04
C GLU A 64 -10.12 -8.20 28.05
N ARG A 65 -9.72 -8.31 29.32
CA ARG A 65 -10.58 -8.88 30.37
C ARG A 65 -11.76 -8.00 30.74
N LEU A 66 -11.57 -6.68 30.77
CA LEU A 66 -12.65 -5.73 30.97
C LEU A 66 -13.69 -5.82 29.85
N GLU A 67 -13.27 -5.96 28.59
CA GLU A 67 -14.19 -6.13 27.46
C GLU A 67 -14.95 -7.45 27.52
N GLN A 68 -14.27 -8.56 27.84
CA GLN A 68 -14.93 -9.85 28.02
C GLN A 68 -15.92 -9.82 29.18
N ALA A 69 -15.55 -9.26 30.35
CA ALA A 69 -16.43 -9.10 31.50
C ALA A 69 -17.66 -8.25 31.15
N LEU A 70 -17.47 -7.13 30.45
CA LEU A 70 -18.56 -6.24 30.03
C LEU A 70 -19.50 -6.94 29.04
N SER A 71 -18.99 -7.76 28.13
CA SER A 71 -19.81 -8.54 27.20
C SER A 71 -20.74 -9.53 27.90
N ILE A 72 -20.33 -10.04 29.08
CA ILE A 72 -21.13 -10.93 29.92
C ILE A 72 -22.11 -10.14 30.79
N ALA A 73 -21.63 -9.08 31.45
CA ALA A 73 -22.43 -8.26 32.36
C ALA A 73 -23.53 -7.48 31.62
N ALA A 74 -23.27 -7.09 30.37
CA ALA A 74 -24.12 -6.15 29.64
C ALA A 74 -24.20 -6.49 28.13
N PRO A 75 -24.74 -7.67 27.75
CA PRO A 75 -24.70 -8.20 26.38
C PRO A 75 -25.54 -7.41 25.36
N THR A 76 -26.50 -6.61 25.83
CA THR A 76 -27.39 -5.80 25.00
C THR A 76 -27.10 -4.30 25.10
N THR A 77 -25.96 -3.92 25.67
CA THR A 77 -25.59 -2.49 25.74
C THR A 77 -25.46 -1.97 24.32
N PRO A 78 -26.28 -0.99 23.90
CA PRO A 78 -26.10 -0.35 22.61
C PRO A 78 -24.68 0.22 22.54
N ASP A 79 -24.12 0.34 21.33
CA ASP A 79 -22.83 0.99 21.06
C ASP A 79 -22.60 2.15 22.04
N ASN A 80 -21.69 1.97 22.99
CA ASN A 80 -21.51 2.95 24.03
C ASN A 80 -20.88 4.21 23.40
N PRO A 81 -21.54 5.37 23.40
CA PRO A 81 -21.05 6.55 22.68
C PRO A 81 -19.66 7.02 23.13
N ALA A 82 -19.30 6.80 24.40
CA ALA A 82 -17.97 7.13 24.93
C ALA A 82 -16.91 6.16 24.39
N LEU A 83 -17.16 4.85 24.39
CA LEU A 83 -16.27 3.86 23.77
C LEU A 83 -16.19 4.01 22.25
N ALA A 84 -17.31 4.32 21.59
CA ALA A 84 -17.37 4.57 20.16
C ALA A 84 -16.59 5.83 19.80
N LYS A 85 -16.70 6.91 20.59
CA LYS A 85 -15.92 8.14 20.40
C LYS A 85 -14.42 7.91 20.68
N LEU A 86 -14.08 7.14 21.69
CA LEU A 86 -12.68 6.81 22.02
C LEU A 86 -12.04 5.90 20.96
N SER A 87 -12.79 4.91 20.47
CA SER A 87 -12.37 4.04 19.36
C SER A 87 -12.29 4.82 18.05
N ALA A 88 -13.27 5.69 17.78
CA ALA A 88 -13.22 6.61 16.65
C ALA A 88 -12.05 7.59 16.78
N GLN A 89 -11.62 8.01 17.97
CA GLN A 89 -10.43 8.85 18.17
C GLN A 89 -9.11 8.12 17.96
N MET A 90 -9.08 6.78 18.10
CA MET A 90 -7.99 5.96 17.54
C MET A 90 -8.07 5.83 16.02
N GLU A 91 -9.29 5.79 15.47
CA GLU A 91 -9.52 5.73 14.02
C GLU A 91 -9.38 7.10 13.32
N ILE A 92 -9.43 8.21 14.07
CA ILE A 92 -9.32 9.62 13.63
C ILE A 92 -7.88 10.08 13.88
N ALA A 93 -7.01 10.23 12.88
CA ALA A 93 -7.25 10.88 11.60
C ALA A 93 -7.79 12.31 11.76
N SER A 94 -6.90 13.24 12.12
CA SER A 94 -7.09 14.66 11.76
C SER A 94 -5.82 15.35 11.26
N ALA A 95 -4.73 14.61 10.97
CA ALA A 95 -3.60 15.21 10.25
C ALA A 95 -2.94 14.28 9.20
N SER A 96 -2.64 13.00 9.50
CA SER A 96 -2.05 12.09 8.50
C SER A 96 -2.12 10.61 8.91
N PRO A 97 -2.31 9.66 7.96
CA PRO A 97 -2.15 8.22 8.21
C PRO A 97 -0.78 7.86 8.79
N GLU A 98 0.26 8.62 8.44
CA GLU A 98 1.62 8.46 8.93
C GLU A 98 1.70 8.70 10.45
N LEU A 99 1.08 9.78 10.94
CA LEU A 99 1.04 10.09 12.38
C LEU A 99 0.25 9.02 13.15
N ALA A 100 -0.87 8.55 12.60
CA ALA A 100 -1.64 7.48 13.21
C ALA A 100 -0.81 6.20 13.36
N ARG A 101 -0.01 5.88 12.35
CA ARG A 101 0.92 4.75 12.38
C ARG A 101 2.04 4.94 13.41
N GLU A 102 2.62 6.14 13.50
CA GLU A 102 3.66 6.46 14.50
C GLU A 102 3.14 6.33 15.93
N LEU A 103 1.96 6.89 16.21
CA LEU A 103 1.32 6.79 17.53
C LEU A 103 1.00 5.33 17.87
N LEU A 104 0.42 4.56 16.95
CA LEU A 104 0.18 3.13 17.17
C LEU A 104 1.48 2.32 17.34
N ALA A 105 2.58 2.82 16.78
CA ALA A 105 3.91 2.24 16.93
C ALA A 105 4.67 2.70 18.19
N SER A 106 4.07 3.49 19.08
CA SER A 106 4.70 3.97 20.30
C SER A 106 4.04 3.33 21.52
N ASP A 107 4.83 2.76 22.41
CA ASP A 107 4.33 2.17 23.65
C ASP A 107 3.82 3.26 24.61
N GLU A 108 4.38 4.47 24.55
CA GLU A 108 3.91 5.66 25.28
C GLU A 108 2.47 6.04 24.86
N SER A 109 2.24 6.06 23.54
CA SER A 109 0.94 6.41 22.97
C SER A 109 -0.08 5.31 23.23
N LEU A 110 0.33 4.05 23.11
CA LEU A 110 -0.52 2.91 23.43
C LEU A 110 -0.87 2.87 24.92
N ARG A 111 0.10 3.14 25.80
CA ARG A 111 -0.11 3.27 27.26
C ARG A 111 -1.18 4.31 27.56
N PHE A 112 -1.04 5.52 27.01
CA PHE A 112 -2.02 6.59 27.19
C PHE A 112 -3.42 6.15 26.75
N PHE A 113 -3.52 5.53 25.57
CA PHE A 113 -4.80 5.07 25.05
C PHE A 113 -5.44 4.00 25.94
N LEU A 114 -4.66 2.97 26.32
CA LEU A 114 -5.14 1.87 27.16
C LEU A 114 -5.58 2.36 28.53
N ASP A 115 -4.89 3.35 29.12
CA ASP A 115 -5.27 3.93 30.41
C ASP A 115 -6.65 4.62 30.34
N VAL A 116 -6.88 5.46 29.33
CA VAL A 116 -8.16 6.14 29.16
C VAL A 116 -9.28 5.12 28.90
N ARG A 117 -9.03 4.13 28.03
CA ARG A 117 -10.02 3.10 27.70
C ARG A 117 -10.34 2.22 28.90
N LYS A 118 -9.34 1.81 29.68
CA LYS A 118 -9.50 1.06 30.93
C LYS A 118 -10.46 1.77 31.86
N ASP A 119 -10.28 3.08 32.08
CA ASP A 119 -11.10 3.83 33.03
C ASP A 119 -12.56 3.93 32.59
N VAL A 120 -12.82 4.13 31.29
CA VAL A 120 -14.17 4.05 30.70
C VAL A 120 -14.77 2.67 30.91
N LEU A 121 -14.05 1.60 30.58
CA LEU A 121 -14.54 0.22 30.72
C LEU A 121 -14.86 -0.15 32.17
N ILE A 122 -14.04 0.29 33.14
CA ILE A 122 -14.28 0.09 34.57
C ILE A 122 -15.61 0.74 34.98
N HIS A 123 -15.84 2.00 34.59
CA HIS A 123 -17.09 2.71 34.90
C HIS A 123 -18.32 1.97 34.33
N LEU A 124 -18.22 1.50 33.08
CA LEU A 124 -19.31 0.76 32.44
C LEU A 124 -19.57 -0.58 33.12
N LEU A 125 -18.51 -1.30 33.47
CA LEU A 125 -18.64 -2.58 34.15
C LEU A 125 -19.21 -2.42 35.57
N LYS A 126 -18.79 -1.41 36.33
CA LYS A 126 -19.38 -1.04 37.63
C LYS A 126 -20.87 -0.74 37.52
N SER A 127 -21.29 -0.08 36.44
CA SER A 127 -22.70 0.24 36.19
C SER A 127 -23.52 -1.00 35.85
N ALA A 128 -22.92 -2.01 35.22
CA ALA A 128 -23.57 -3.25 34.84
C ALA A 128 -23.54 -4.34 35.92
N HIS A 129 -22.59 -4.28 36.85
CA HIS A 129 -22.34 -5.32 37.85
C HIS A 129 -22.09 -4.71 39.24
N SER A 130 -23.02 -4.89 40.17
CA SER A 130 -23.08 -4.15 41.44
C SER A 130 -22.56 -4.92 42.67
N ASP A 131 -21.71 -5.94 42.50
CA ASP A 131 -21.12 -6.68 43.63
C ASP A 131 -20.03 -5.86 44.35
N ALA A 132 -20.32 -5.46 45.59
CA ALA A 132 -19.44 -4.59 46.37
C ALA A 132 -18.15 -5.27 46.86
N GLU A 133 -18.15 -6.60 47.06
CA GLU A 133 -16.98 -7.31 47.58
C GLU A 133 -15.85 -7.32 46.55
N ILE A 134 -16.23 -7.53 45.29
CA ILE A 134 -15.31 -7.61 44.15
C ILE A 134 -14.72 -6.24 43.84
N TRP A 135 -15.55 -5.19 43.88
CA TRP A 135 -15.07 -3.83 43.65
C TRP A 135 -14.13 -3.34 44.74
N THR A 136 -14.20 -3.89 45.95
CA THR A 136 -13.25 -3.61 47.03
C THR A 136 -11.87 -4.18 46.68
N GLU A 137 -11.78 -5.47 46.36
CA GLU A 137 -10.52 -6.11 45.94
C GLU A 137 -9.95 -5.48 44.66
N PHE A 138 -10.83 -5.18 43.68
CA PHE A 138 -10.45 -4.52 42.43
C PHE A 138 -9.90 -3.11 42.67
N ALA A 139 -10.53 -2.33 43.56
CA ALA A 139 -10.08 -0.98 43.90
C ALA A 139 -8.73 -0.99 44.63
N GLU A 140 -8.48 -1.94 45.52
CA GLU A 140 -7.18 -2.12 46.17
C GLU A 140 -6.07 -2.44 45.16
N ALA A 141 -6.35 -3.32 44.19
CA ALA A 141 -5.41 -3.63 43.12
C ALA A 141 -5.17 -2.42 42.20
N ARG A 142 -6.23 -1.69 41.82
CA ARG A 142 -6.14 -0.44 41.05
C ARG A 142 -5.31 0.62 41.77
N GLY A 143 -5.50 0.76 43.09
CA GLY A 143 -4.75 1.70 43.92
C GLY A 143 -3.25 1.39 44.02
N ARG A 144 -2.85 0.13 43.81
CA ARG A 144 -1.44 -0.28 43.70
C ARG A 144 -0.87 -0.18 42.28
N GLY A 145 -1.70 0.10 41.27
CA GLY A 145 -1.32 -0.05 39.86
C GLY A 145 -1.09 -1.51 39.44
N ASP A 146 -1.66 -2.48 40.16
CA ASP A 146 -1.48 -3.92 39.92
C ASP A 146 -2.52 -4.44 38.92
N TYR A 147 -2.29 -4.13 37.64
CA TYR A 147 -3.18 -4.54 36.54
C TYR A 147 -3.34 -6.07 36.41
N PRO A 148 -2.30 -6.91 36.61
CA PRO A 148 -2.46 -8.36 36.61
C PRO A 148 -3.43 -8.87 37.68
N THR A 149 -3.40 -8.29 38.89
CA THR A 149 -4.38 -8.64 39.93
C THR A 149 -5.78 -8.15 39.57
N MET A 150 -5.92 -6.94 39.02
CA MET A 150 -7.23 -6.47 38.51
C MET A 150 -7.81 -7.44 37.48
N ALA A 151 -7.01 -7.92 36.54
CA ALA A 151 -7.44 -8.89 35.52
C ALA A 151 -7.89 -10.22 36.16
N ARG A 152 -7.14 -10.76 37.13
CA ARG A 152 -7.49 -12.00 37.84
C ARG A 152 -8.80 -11.90 38.64
N VAL A 153 -9.08 -10.73 39.22
CA VAL A 153 -10.37 -10.48 39.89
C VAL A 153 -11.53 -10.64 38.91
N LEU A 154 -11.39 -10.07 37.70
CA LEU A 154 -12.39 -10.19 36.63
C LEU A 154 -12.50 -11.61 36.09
N GLU A 155 -11.37 -12.30 35.89
CA GLU A 155 -11.36 -13.69 35.43
C GLU A 155 -12.11 -14.62 36.39
N ARG A 156 -11.90 -14.44 37.70
CA ARG A 156 -12.56 -15.21 38.75
C ARG A 156 -14.06 -14.92 38.79
N GLU A 157 -14.44 -13.65 38.77
CA GLU A 157 -15.85 -13.26 38.89
C GLU A 157 -16.67 -13.67 37.67
N PHE A 158 -16.19 -13.32 36.48
CA PHE A 158 -16.92 -13.54 35.24
C PHE A 158 -16.59 -14.89 34.59
N GLN A 159 -15.79 -15.74 35.26
CA GLN A 159 -15.36 -17.06 34.78
C GLN A 159 -14.74 -16.99 33.37
N LEU A 160 -13.88 -15.98 33.14
CA LEU A 160 -13.32 -15.70 31.82
C LEU A 160 -12.25 -16.72 31.45
N THR A 161 -12.56 -17.58 30.47
CA THR A 161 -11.61 -18.58 29.94
C THR A 161 -11.22 -18.35 28.49
N ALA A 162 -11.76 -17.30 27.86
CA ALA A 162 -11.44 -16.99 26.47
C ALA A 162 -9.94 -16.66 26.32
N PRO A 163 -9.29 -17.08 25.22
CA PRO A 163 -7.90 -16.75 24.98
C PRO A 163 -7.72 -15.22 24.89
N LEU A 164 -6.60 -14.73 25.40
CA LEU A 164 -6.19 -13.34 25.24
C LEU A 164 -5.55 -13.14 23.86
N ALA A 165 -5.80 -12.00 23.24
CA ALA A 165 -5.04 -11.59 22.07
C ALA A 165 -3.55 -11.41 22.43
N ASP A 166 -2.66 -11.70 21.48
CA ASP A 166 -1.26 -11.32 21.59
C ASP A 166 -1.10 -9.84 21.21
N LEU A 167 -0.47 -9.05 22.10
CA LEU A 167 -0.29 -7.62 21.89
C LEU A 167 0.49 -7.31 20.61
N GLY A 168 1.55 -8.09 20.33
CA GLY A 168 2.36 -7.93 19.13
C GLY A 168 1.52 -8.15 17.86
N ALA A 169 0.79 -9.27 17.82
CA ALA A 169 -0.08 -9.61 16.70
C ALA A 169 -1.23 -8.60 16.51
N PHE A 170 -1.85 -8.13 17.59
CA PHE A 170 -2.87 -7.08 17.56
C PHE A 170 -2.30 -5.80 16.92
N ARG A 171 -1.12 -5.37 17.39
CA ARG A 171 -0.46 -4.17 16.92
C ARG A 171 -0.04 -4.29 15.45
N GLU A 172 0.51 -5.43 15.04
CA GLU A 172 0.86 -5.71 13.65
C GLU A 172 -0.36 -5.63 12.72
N GLU A 173 -1.49 -6.19 13.12
CA GLU A 173 -2.72 -6.13 12.34
C GLU A 173 -3.23 -4.69 12.20
N MET A 174 -3.23 -3.92 13.29
CA MET A 174 -3.65 -2.53 13.25
C MET A 174 -2.70 -1.65 12.40
N LEU A 175 -1.39 -1.86 12.50
CA LEU A 175 -0.40 -1.18 11.66
C LEU A 175 -0.52 -1.57 10.19
N ARG A 176 -0.94 -2.80 9.88
CA ARG A 176 -1.19 -3.27 8.51
C ARG A 176 -2.38 -2.57 7.88
N LYS A 177 -3.45 -2.33 8.66
CA LYS A 177 -4.62 -1.55 8.20
C LYS A 177 -4.28 -0.10 7.89
N LEU A 178 -3.29 0.46 8.59
CA LEU A 178 -2.78 1.82 8.39
C LEU A 178 -1.60 1.91 7.41
N ALA A 179 -1.22 0.80 6.76
CA ALA A 179 -0.10 0.82 5.82
C ALA A 179 -0.41 1.80 4.68
N PRO A 180 0.51 2.75 4.37
CA PRO A 180 0.29 3.69 3.29
C PRO A 180 0.17 2.92 1.98
N LYS A 181 -0.73 3.39 1.10
CA LYS A 181 -0.76 2.86 -0.26
C LYS A 181 0.56 3.20 -0.94
N ARG A 182 1.20 2.19 -1.51
CA ARG A 182 2.43 2.32 -2.31
C ARG A 182 2.20 2.03 -3.79
N VAL A 183 0.95 1.73 -4.13
CA VAL A 183 0.46 1.60 -5.49
C VAL A 183 -0.84 2.37 -5.62
N ALA A 184 -1.16 2.78 -6.84
CA ALA A 184 -2.45 3.38 -7.14
C ALA A 184 -2.85 3.09 -8.58
N TRP A 185 -4.10 3.43 -8.87
CA TRP A 185 -4.65 3.48 -10.22
C TRP A 185 -5.55 4.70 -10.35
N ALA A 186 -5.82 5.07 -11.58
CA ALA A 186 -6.89 5.98 -11.92
C ALA A 186 -7.44 5.58 -13.29
N GLN A 187 -8.63 6.07 -13.62
CA GLN A 187 -9.23 5.84 -14.91
C GLN A 187 -9.93 7.10 -15.38
N ASP A 188 -9.84 7.36 -16.69
CA ASP A 188 -10.63 8.36 -17.40
C ASP A 188 -10.48 9.79 -16.86
N TRP A 189 -9.32 10.13 -16.25
CA TRP A 189 -8.98 11.53 -15.96
C TRP A 189 -8.74 12.33 -17.26
N VAL A 190 -8.32 11.62 -18.33
CA VAL A 190 -8.44 12.04 -19.73
C VAL A 190 -8.91 10.82 -20.52
N PRO A 191 -10.22 10.66 -20.77
CA PRO A 191 -10.76 9.47 -21.41
C PRO A 191 -10.12 9.24 -22.79
N PRO A 192 -9.84 7.97 -23.18
CA PRO A 192 -10.29 6.73 -22.54
C PRO A 192 -9.18 6.00 -21.77
N ASN A 193 -8.30 6.70 -21.06
CA ASN A 193 -7.13 6.08 -20.41
C ASN A 193 -7.46 5.29 -19.12
N ILE A 194 -6.59 4.33 -18.79
CA ILE A 194 -6.48 3.75 -17.44
C ILE A 194 -5.00 3.72 -17.06
N GLY A 195 -4.69 4.09 -15.82
CA GLY A 195 -3.34 4.14 -15.30
C GLY A 195 -3.14 3.20 -14.13
N TRP A 196 -1.90 2.74 -13.96
CA TRP A 196 -1.44 1.97 -12.81
C TRP A 196 -0.03 2.44 -12.45
N GLU A 197 0.26 2.48 -11.16
CA GLU A 197 1.56 2.96 -10.69
C GLU A 197 2.00 2.30 -9.39
N SER A 198 3.32 2.26 -9.21
CA SER A 198 3.98 2.17 -7.91
C SER A 198 4.49 3.56 -7.53
N GLU A 199 5.03 3.73 -6.34
CA GLU A 199 5.72 4.95 -5.97
C GLU A 199 6.92 5.24 -6.90
N LYS A 200 7.48 4.22 -7.56
CA LYS A 200 8.66 4.34 -8.45
C LYS A 200 8.32 4.76 -9.87
N VAL A 201 7.24 4.25 -10.44
CA VAL A 201 6.90 4.43 -11.86
C VAL A 201 5.39 4.49 -12.05
N CYS A 202 4.93 5.22 -13.06
CA CYS A 202 3.51 5.30 -13.41
C CYS A 202 3.32 5.11 -14.92
N TYR A 203 2.36 4.27 -15.27
CA TYR A 203 1.99 3.96 -16.64
C TYR A 203 0.54 4.28 -16.89
N ARG A 204 0.21 4.47 -18.17
CA ARG A 204 -1.16 4.45 -18.64
C ARG A 204 -1.26 3.70 -19.95
N VAL A 205 -2.47 3.26 -20.26
CA VAL A 205 -2.80 2.69 -21.56
C VAL A 205 -4.07 3.32 -22.11
N TYR A 206 -4.08 3.62 -23.40
CA TYR A 206 -5.23 4.12 -24.15
C TYR A 206 -5.15 3.61 -25.60
N TRP A 207 -6.24 3.02 -26.09
CA TRP A 207 -6.29 2.39 -27.42
C TRP A 207 -5.11 1.44 -27.73
N GLY A 208 -4.64 0.67 -26.74
CA GLY A 208 -3.51 -0.26 -26.89
C GLY A 208 -2.12 0.38 -26.91
N GLN A 209 -2.01 1.70 -26.72
CA GLN A 209 -0.77 2.44 -26.66
C GLN A 209 -0.33 2.60 -25.20
N PHE A 210 0.88 2.13 -24.87
CA PHE A 210 1.42 2.14 -23.51
C PHE A 210 2.30 3.37 -23.31
N ASP A 211 1.99 4.16 -22.30
CA ASP A 211 2.65 5.42 -22.02
C ASP A 211 3.15 5.45 -20.58
N PHE A 212 4.12 6.32 -20.28
CA PHE A 212 4.68 6.42 -18.94
C PHE A 212 4.93 7.85 -18.49
N PHE A 213 4.77 8.06 -17.19
CA PHE A 213 5.08 9.32 -16.53
C PHE A 213 6.44 9.22 -15.85
N GLY A 214 7.34 10.13 -16.20
CA GLY A 214 8.63 10.27 -15.53
C GLY A 214 8.45 10.99 -14.22
N LYS A 215 8.87 10.39 -13.10
CA LYS A 215 8.74 10.96 -11.74
C LYS A 215 10.05 11.60 -11.27
N LYS A 216 9.94 12.63 -10.42
CA LYS A 216 11.09 13.29 -9.76
C LYS A 216 11.49 12.67 -8.42
N GLY A 217 10.73 11.67 -7.95
CA GLY A 217 10.94 11.00 -6.68
C GLY A 217 9.85 9.96 -6.43
N ASP A 218 10.05 9.18 -5.38
CA ASP A 218 9.13 8.11 -4.97
C ASP A 218 7.82 8.72 -4.47
N THR A 219 6.76 8.65 -5.28
CA THR A 219 5.44 9.17 -4.91
C THR A 219 4.33 8.59 -5.79
N LEU A 220 3.11 8.56 -5.28
CA LEU A 220 1.91 8.24 -6.08
C LEU A 220 1.36 9.52 -6.70
N ILE A 221 1.12 9.50 -8.02
CA ILE A 221 0.62 10.66 -8.77
C ILE A 221 -0.82 10.49 -9.24
N LEU A 222 -1.28 9.25 -9.50
CA LEU A 222 -2.62 8.97 -10.02
C LEU A 222 -3.76 9.43 -9.11
N PRO A 223 -3.67 9.32 -7.76
CA PRO A 223 -4.70 9.87 -6.87
C PRO A 223 -4.88 11.39 -6.99
N THR A 224 -3.86 12.11 -7.48
CA THR A 224 -3.82 13.58 -7.51
C THR A 224 -3.65 14.17 -8.90
N ILE A 225 -3.52 13.35 -9.96
CA ILE A 225 -3.12 13.81 -11.31
C ILE A 225 -4.13 14.81 -11.90
N GLY A 226 -5.42 14.66 -11.58
CA GLY A 226 -6.50 15.55 -12.00
C GLY A 226 -6.58 15.77 -13.53
N PRO A 227 -7.38 16.73 -13.99
CA PRO A 227 -7.49 17.12 -15.40
C PRO A 227 -6.43 18.16 -15.83
N VAL A 228 -5.39 18.39 -15.00
CA VAL A 228 -4.36 19.41 -15.28
C VAL A 228 -3.48 18.92 -16.43
N SER A 229 -3.01 19.85 -17.27
CA SER A 229 -2.05 19.53 -18.34
C SER A 229 -0.77 18.95 -17.75
N TYR A 230 -0.55 17.65 -17.94
CA TYR A 230 0.65 16.91 -17.55
C TYR A 230 1.73 16.88 -18.65
N HIS A 231 1.49 17.61 -19.75
CA HIS A 231 2.44 17.74 -20.87
C HIS A 231 3.53 18.78 -20.60
N GLU A 232 3.43 19.53 -19.50
CA GLU A 232 4.49 20.38 -18.97
C GLU A 232 5.11 19.73 -17.73
N GLU A 233 6.37 20.08 -17.44
CA GLU A 233 7.06 19.57 -16.26
C GLU A 233 6.44 20.16 -14.98
N THR A 234 6.00 19.29 -14.07
CA THR A 234 5.36 19.63 -12.80
C THR A 234 6.27 19.32 -11.60
N GLU A 235 5.77 19.50 -10.38
CA GLU A 235 6.50 19.13 -9.16
C GLU A 235 6.74 17.63 -9.04
N TRP A 236 5.77 16.79 -9.45
CA TRP A 236 5.93 15.35 -9.41
C TRP A 236 6.71 14.81 -10.60
N GLY A 237 6.71 15.49 -11.75
CA GLY A 237 7.33 15.00 -12.97
C GLY A 237 6.64 15.44 -14.26
N ILE A 238 6.70 14.61 -15.31
CA ILE A 238 6.13 14.91 -16.62
C ILE A 238 5.60 13.65 -17.31
N ASP A 239 4.63 13.81 -18.23
CA ASP A 239 4.37 12.83 -19.28
C ASP A 239 5.61 12.71 -20.19
N ALA A 240 6.37 11.63 -20.01
CA ALA A 240 7.73 11.52 -20.51
C ALA A 240 7.81 10.87 -21.90
N LEU A 241 6.69 10.43 -22.48
CA LEU A 241 6.67 9.77 -23.77
C LEU A 241 5.54 10.29 -24.66
N LEU A 242 5.93 10.89 -25.79
CA LEU A 242 5.00 11.29 -26.84
C LEU A 242 4.74 10.09 -27.76
N VAL A 243 3.75 9.27 -27.40
CA VAL A 243 3.51 7.98 -28.08
C VAL A 243 3.11 8.13 -29.56
N GLY A 244 2.42 9.21 -29.93
CA GLY A 244 1.98 9.45 -31.30
C GLY A 244 1.17 8.29 -31.88
N LYS A 245 1.64 7.70 -32.99
CA LYS A 245 1.03 6.51 -33.63
C LYS A 245 1.71 5.18 -33.25
N GLY A 246 2.76 5.25 -32.43
CA GLY A 246 3.56 4.10 -32.02
C GLY A 246 2.90 3.23 -30.96
N PRO A 247 3.54 2.12 -30.56
CA PRO A 247 3.12 1.27 -29.46
C PRO A 247 3.38 1.91 -28.09
N GLY A 248 4.26 2.91 -28.03
CA GLY A 248 4.73 3.50 -26.80
C GLY A 248 5.82 2.64 -26.16
N CYS A 249 5.73 2.37 -24.86
CA CYS A 249 6.78 1.66 -24.13
C CYS A 249 6.53 0.17 -23.94
N GLY A 250 5.43 -0.39 -24.44
CA GLY A 250 5.14 -1.83 -24.30
C GLY A 250 3.94 -2.31 -25.09
N GLY A 251 3.37 -1.47 -25.97
CA GLY A 251 2.28 -1.88 -26.84
C GLY A 251 2.69 -3.06 -27.72
N VAL A 252 1.75 -3.94 -28.02
CA VAL A 252 2.06 -5.21 -28.68
C VAL A 252 1.54 -5.27 -30.12
N THR A 253 2.16 -6.14 -30.91
CA THR A 253 1.70 -6.57 -32.22
C THR A 253 1.46 -8.07 -32.18
N LEU A 254 0.26 -8.51 -32.55
CA LEU A 254 -0.03 -9.93 -32.70
C LEU A 254 0.40 -10.37 -34.11
N TYR A 255 1.28 -11.36 -34.21
CA TYR A 255 1.61 -11.99 -35.47
C TYR A 255 0.81 -13.27 -35.64
N VAL A 256 0.06 -13.38 -36.73
CA VAL A 256 -0.72 -14.58 -37.08
C VAL A 256 -0.15 -15.12 -38.38
N ASN A 257 0.42 -16.32 -38.34
CA ASN A 257 1.08 -16.95 -39.50
C ASN A 257 2.15 -16.06 -40.17
N GLY A 258 2.78 -15.17 -39.39
CA GLY A 258 3.80 -14.23 -39.86
C GLY A 258 3.27 -12.87 -40.32
N GLU A 259 1.96 -12.69 -40.45
CA GLU A 259 1.34 -11.39 -40.74
C GLU A 259 1.15 -10.57 -39.45
N ALA A 260 1.47 -9.28 -39.49
CA ALA A 260 1.49 -8.39 -38.34
C ALA A 260 0.15 -7.66 -38.14
N PHE A 261 -0.43 -7.78 -36.95
CA PHE A 261 -1.64 -7.09 -36.53
C PHE A 261 -1.37 -6.26 -35.27
N PRO A 262 -1.05 -4.95 -35.42
CA PRO A 262 -0.85 -4.06 -34.28
C PRO A 262 -2.08 -4.03 -33.37
N VAL A 263 -1.89 -4.25 -32.07
CA VAL A 263 -2.96 -4.22 -31.07
C VAL A 263 -3.13 -2.79 -30.57
N ARG A 264 -3.39 -1.87 -31.50
CA ARG A 264 -3.55 -0.44 -31.20
C ARG A 264 -4.43 0.25 -32.22
N ALA A 265 -5.16 1.27 -31.78
CA ALA A 265 -6.01 2.10 -32.62
C ALA A 265 -5.76 3.60 -32.32
N PRO A 266 -4.66 4.18 -32.80
CA PRO A 266 -4.32 5.57 -32.51
C PRO A 266 -5.49 6.52 -32.83
N GLU A 267 -5.73 7.49 -31.94
CA GLU A 267 -6.87 8.42 -32.02
C GLU A 267 -8.26 7.73 -31.97
N GLY A 268 -8.32 6.48 -31.51
CA GLY A 268 -9.55 5.68 -31.50
C GLY A 268 -10.01 5.22 -32.89
N LYS A 269 -9.12 5.29 -33.89
CA LYS A 269 -9.44 4.91 -35.27
C LYS A 269 -9.11 3.45 -35.52
N GLY A 270 -10.12 2.68 -35.91
CA GLY A 270 -9.97 1.28 -36.32
C GLY A 270 -11.15 0.42 -35.93
N ASP A 271 -11.04 -0.88 -36.22
CA ASP A 271 -12.08 -1.88 -35.95
C ASP A 271 -11.89 -2.59 -34.58
N ILE A 272 -10.84 -2.23 -33.82
CA ILE A 272 -10.52 -2.86 -32.53
C ILE A 272 -11.35 -2.21 -31.41
N GLU A 273 -12.13 -3.02 -30.70
CA GLU A 273 -12.88 -2.60 -29.53
C GLU A 273 -12.02 -2.74 -28.27
N PHE A 274 -11.82 -1.64 -27.55
CA PHE A 274 -11.07 -1.62 -26.29
C PHE A 274 -12.00 -1.50 -25.08
N THR A 275 -11.82 -2.38 -24.09
CA THR A 275 -12.44 -2.27 -22.76
C THR A 275 -11.37 -2.27 -21.68
N LYS A 276 -11.68 -1.72 -20.51
CA LYS A 276 -10.74 -1.58 -19.39
C LYS A 276 -11.45 -1.61 -18.05
N ARG A 277 -10.78 -2.10 -17.01
CA ARG A 277 -11.28 -2.10 -15.62
C ARG A 277 -10.16 -2.29 -14.60
N LEU A 278 -10.42 -1.92 -13.35
CA LEU A 278 -9.68 -2.43 -12.20
C LEU A 278 -10.01 -3.91 -11.98
N VAL A 279 -9.00 -4.73 -11.68
CA VAL A 279 -9.16 -6.16 -11.34
C VAL A 279 -9.02 -6.39 -9.84
N SER A 280 -7.97 -5.83 -9.23
CA SER A 280 -7.71 -6.00 -7.79
C SER A 280 -6.84 -4.88 -7.24
N GLU A 281 -7.06 -4.49 -5.98
CA GLU A 281 -6.32 -3.46 -5.26
C GLU A 281 -5.94 -3.92 -3.84
N SER A 282 -4.71 -3.62 -3.46
CA SER A 282 -4.15 -3.74 -2.11
C SER A 282 -3.12 -2.63 -1.90
N PRO A 283 -2.66 -2.36 -0.66
CA PRO A 283 -1.64 -1.34 -0.41
C PRO A 283 -0.31 -1.55 -1.18
N GLU A 284 0.02 -2.80 -1.51
CA GLU A 284 1.31 -3.17 -2.12
C GLU A 284 1.20 -3.63 -3.58
N LYS A 285 -0.03 -3.87 -4.10
CA LYS A 285 -0.25 -4.37 -5.45
C LYS A 285 -1.57 -3.91 -6.04
N ILE A 286 -1.52 -3.46 -7.28
CA ILE A 286 -2.68 -3.14 -8.12
C ILE A 286 -2.63 -3.97 -9.40
N VAL A 287 -3.79 -4.34 -9.94
CA VAL A 287 -3.91 -4.97 -11.26
C VAL A 287 -5.05 -4.33 -12.01
N ILE A 288 -4.75 -3.81 -13.21
CA ILE A 288 -5.75 -3.33 -14.16
C ILE A 288 -5.81 -4.28 -15.36
N GLU A 289 -6.95 -4.27 -16.03
CA GLU A 289 -7.17 -5.04 -17.26
C GLU A 289 -7.45 -4.09 -18.42
N GLN A 290 -6.86 -4.41 -19.58
CA GLN A 290 -7.31 -3.92 -20.87
C GLN A 290 -7.60 -5.11 -21.78
N VAL A 291 -8.70 -5.04 -22.54
CA VAL A 291 -9.04 -6.06 -23.54
C VAL A 291 -9.20 -5.39 -24.89
N ALA A 292 -8.55 -5.94 -25.90
CA ALA A 292 -8.68 -5.58 -27.31
C ALA A 292 -9.38 -6.70 -28.07
N LYS A 293 -10.58 -6.47 -28.59
CA LYS A 293 -11.33 -7.43 -29.42
C LYS A 293 -11.27 -7.03 -30.89
N GLY A 294 -11.31 -8.01 -31.79
CA GLY A 294 -11.29 -7.76 -33.23
C GLY A 294 -9.88 -7.62 -33.81
N VAL A 295 -8.86 -8.16 -33.13
CA VAL A 295 -7.47 -8.14 -33.60
C VAL A 295 -7.23 -9.28 -34.59
N GLY A 296 -6.56 -9.05 -35.71
CA GLY A 296 -6.22 -10.13 -36.65
C GLY A 296 -7.11 -10.18 -37.90
N PRO A 297 -7.11 -11.31 -38.62
CA PRO A 297 -7.95 -11.51 -39.80
C PRO A 297 -9.43 -11.32 -39.50
N LYS A 298 -10.16 -10.59 -40.36
CA LYS A 298 -11.59 -10.26 -40.16
C LYS A 298 -12.48 -11.49 -40.00
N ASP A 299 -12.11 -12.57 -40.67
CA ASP A 299 -12.87 -13.81 -40.74
C ASP A 299 -12.69 -14.67 -39.48
N SER A 300 -11.61 -14.44 -38.73
CA SER A 300 -11.26 -15.18 -37.52
C SER A 300 -10.48 -14.28 -36.54
N PRO A 301 -11.15 -13.29 -35.93
CA PRO A 301 -10.48 -12.34 -35.07
C PRO A 301 -10.12 -12.95 -33.72
N TYR A 302 -9.09 -12.38 -33.14
CA TYR A 302 -8.56 -12.66 -31.81
C TYR A 302 -9.03 -11.60 -30.81
N THR A 303 -9.00 -12.01 -29.54
CA THR A 303 -9.08 -11.13 -28.38
C THR A 303 -7.76 -11.18 -27.65
N VAL A 304 -7.18 -10.01 -27.39
CA VAL A 304 -5.93 -9.84 -26.65
C VAL A 304 -6.26 -9.19 -25.31
N ARG A 305 -5.97 -9.89 -24.22
CA ARG A 305 -6.23 -9.44 -22.84
C ARG A 305 -4.90 -9.14 -22.16
N PHE A 306 -4.79 -7.96 -21.58
CA PHE A 306 -3.65 -7.48 -20.81
C PHE A 306 -4.05 -7.41 -19.34
N LEU A 307 -3.23 -7.98 -18.45
CA LEU A 307 -3.23 -7.63 -17.03
C LEU A 307 -1.95 -6.87 -16.73
N CYS A 308 -2.09 -5.60 -16.40
CA CYS A 308 -0.97 -4.73 -16.05
C CYS A 308 -0.92 -4.55 -14.54
N SER A 309 0.23 -4.85 -13.93
CA SER A 309 0.39 -4.79 -12.48
C SER A 309 1.37 -3.70 -12.06
N ALA A 310 1.08 -2.99 -10.98
CA ALA A 310 2.11 -2.28 -10.23
C ALA A 310 2.34 -2.97 -8.88
N LEU A 311 3.59 -2.98 -8.45
CA LEU A 311 4.05 -3.60 -7.23
C LEU A 311 4.86 -2.56 -6.46
N ALA A 312 4.57 -2.43 -5.17
CA ALA A 312 5.23 -1.47 -4.31
C ALA A 312 6.74 -1.67 -4.29
N GLY A 313 7.48 -0.57 -4.37
CA GLY A 313 8.94 -0.53 -4.40
C GLY A 313 9.58 -0.98 -5.71
N ARG A 314 8.80 -1.42 -6.71
CA ARG A 314 9.33 -1.86 -8.02
C ARG A 314 9.21 -0.77 -9.06
N ALA A 315 10.28 -0.57 -9.82
CA ALA A 315 10.33 0.33 -10.99
C ALA A 315 9.82 -0.36 -12.27
N ASP A 316 9.63 -1.67 -12.23
CA ASP A 316 9.09 -2.45 -13.33
C ASP A 316 7.60 -2.80 -13.12
N SER A 317 6.91 -3.09 -14.22
CA SER A 317 5.52 -3.50 -14.27
C SER A 317 5.38 -4.85 -14.99
N PRO A 318 4.91 -5.91 -14.30
CA PRO A 318 4.53 -7.14 -14.96
C PRO A 318 3.29 -6.93 -15.83
N ILE A 319 3.40 -7.31 -17.10
CA ILE A 319 2.32 -7.30 -18.08
C ILE A 319 2.06 -8.74 -18.54
N GLU A 320 0.92 -9.30 -18.13
CA GLU A 320 0.46 -10.60 -18.60
C GLU A 320 -0.41 -10.41 -19.84
N VAL A 321 -0.08 -11.10 -20.92
CA VAL A 321 -0.85 -11.08 -22.17
C VAL A 321 -1.42 -12.47 -22.46
N ALA A 322 -2.73 -12.57 -22.62
CA ALA A 322 -3.42 -13.77 -23.07
C ALA A 322 -4.14 -13.52 -24.39
N VAL A 323 -4.01 -14.45 -25.34
CA VAL A 323 -4.63 -14.38 -26.67
C VAL A 323 -5.60 -15.52 -26.83
N THR A 324 -6.86 -15.20 -27.11
CA THR A 324 -7.95 -16.16 -27.29
C THR A 324 -8.69 -15.90 -28.61
N GLY A 325 -9.50 -16.84 -29.09
CA GLY A 325 -10.22 -16.72 -30.37
C GLY A 325 -9.37 -17.13 -31.57
N GLY A 326 -9.76 -16.72 -32.79
CA GLY A 326 -9.12 -17.13 -34.04
C GLY A 326 -9.08 -18.63 -34.31
N GLN A 327 -8.29 -19.06 -35.30
CA GLN A 327 -8.14 -20.46 -35.71
C GLN A 327 -7.25 -21.26 -34.74
N THR A 328 -7.34 -22.59 -34.75
CA THR A 328 -6.59 -23.45 -33.81
C THR A 328 -5.19 -23.77 -34.32
N GLU A 329 -5.06 -23.79 -35.65
CA GLU A 329 -3.86 -24.16 -36.39
C GLU A 329 -2.91 -22.97 -36.65
N ASP A 330 -3.36 -21.75 -36.32
CA ASP A 330 -2.58 -20.54 -36.49
C ASP A 330 -1.32 -20.54 -35.62
N ARG A 331 -0.19 -20.17 -36.22
CA ARG A 331 1.04 -19.91 -35.49
C ARG A 331 1.01 -18.48 -34.97
N LEU A 332 1.01 -18.35 -33.65
CA LEU A 332 0.94 -17.05 -32.95
C LEU A 332 2.31 -16.62 -32.41
N GLU A 333 2.62 -15.35 -32.62
CA GLU A 333 3.77 -14.67 -32.01
C GLU A 333 3.35 -13.30 -31.48
N LEU A 334 4.02 -12.83 -30.44
CA LEU A 334 3.77 -11.53 -29.81
C LEU A 334 5.00 -10.65 -29.97
N GLY A 335 4.87 -9.56 -30.74
CA GLY A 335 5.87 -8.51 -30.81
C GLY A 335 5.64 -7.50 -29.70
N ILE A 336 6.56 -7.40 -28.73
CA ILE A 336 6.54 -6.37 -27.69
C ILE A 336 7.31 -5.16 -28.22
N GLY A 337 6.61 -4.04 -28.41
CA GLY A 337 7.12 -2.87 -29.11
C GLY A 337 7.56 -1.73 -28.19
N LEU A 338 8.75 -1.22 -28.48
CA LEU A 338 9.27 0.04 -27.95
C LEU A 338 9.29 1.07 -29.08
N SER A 339 8.67 2.23 -28.87
CA SER A 339 8.63 3.31 -29.85
C SER A 339 10.04 3.72 -30.28
N LYS A 340 10.22 3.97 -31.58
CA LYS A 340 11.48 4.50 -32.10
C LYS A 340 11.70 5.92 -31.63
N LEU A 341 12.91 6.21 -31.17
CA LEU A 341 13.29 7.52 -30.66
C LEU A 341 14.39 8.17 -31.52
N PRO A 342 14.37 9.51 -31.63
CA PRO A 342 15.53 10.25 -32.13
C PRO A 342 16.82 9.87 -31.39
N GLN A 343 17.89 9.65 -32.15
CA GLN A 343 19.22 9.33 -31.61
C GLN A 343 19.21 8.06 -30.72
N GLU A 344 18.38 7.07 -31.08
CA GLU A 344 18.24 5.88 -30.25
C GLU A 344 19.48 4.99 -30.24
N THR A 345 19.72 4.38 -29.08
CA THR A 345 20.62 3.25 -28.90
C THR A 345 19.81 2.04 -28.46
N LEU A 346 19.99 0.93 -29.16
CA LEU A 346 19.32 -0.34 -28.89
C LEU A 346 20.29 -1.31 -28.23
N ARG A 347 19.80 -2.04 -27.23
CA ARG A 347 20.57 -3.10 -26.57
C ARG A 347 19.70 -4.34 -26.38
N LEU A 348 20.25 -5.50 -26.66
CA LEU A 348 19.58 -6.79 -26.56
C LEU A 348 20.53 -7.83 -25.98
N ASP A 349 20.07 -8.51 -24.93
CA ASP A 349 20.62 -9.76 -24.44
C ASP A 349 19.50 -10.80 -24.59
N SER A 350 19.44 -11.43 -25.76
CA SER A 350 18.43 -12.45 -26.05
C SER A 350 18.61 -13.72 -25.23
N ALA A 351 19.83 -13.97 -24.74
CA ALA A 351 20.13 -15.12 -23.90
C ALA A 351 19.57 -14.95 -22.49
N LEU A 352 19.53 -13.72 -21.95
CA LEU A 352 18.85 -13.36 -20.71
C LEU A 352 17.37 -13.00 -20.89
N GLY A 353 17.00 -12.49 -22.06
CA GLY A 353 15.66 -11.97 -22.33
C GLY A 353 15.51 -10.51 -21.91
N ALA A 354 16.52 -9.68 -22.19
CA ALA A 354 16.53 -8.26 -21.87
C ALA A 354 16.66 -7.42 -23.14
N PHE A 355 15.79 -6.44 -23.34
CA PHE A 355 15.84 -5.50 -24.47
C PHE A 355 15.58 -4.08 -23.98
N SER A 356 16.36 -3.10 -24.45
CA SER A 356 16.12 -1.70 -24.13
C SER A 356 16.39 -0.76 -25.30
N VAL A 357 15.73 0.39 -25.24
CA VAL A 357 15.91 1.55 -26.11
C VAL A 357 16.17 2.76 -25.23
N ARG A 358 17.26 3.49 -25.50
CA ARG A 358 17.50 4.83 -24.96
C ARG A 358 17.48 5.82 -26.09
N GLY A 359 16.76 6.92 -25.96
CA GLY A 359 16.68 7.92 -27.02
C GLY A 359 16.21 9.29 -26.52
N PHE A 360 16.31 10.29 -27.39
CA PHE A 360 15.92 11.66 -27.09
C PHE A 360 14.49 11.94 -27.56
N GLN A 361 13.67 12.57 -26.72
CA GLN A 361 12.29 12.93 -27.07
C GLN A 361 12.17 14.34 -27.62
N THR A 362 12.22 15.34 -26.75
CA THR A 362 12.11 16.76 -27.06
C THR A 362 13.05 17.52 -26.13
N PRO A 363 13.38 18.81 -26.39
CA PRO A 363 14.16 19.59 -25.41
C PRO A 363 13.51 19.65 -24.02
N LEU A 364 12.17 19.60 -23.94
CA LEU A 364 11.44 19.61 -22.67
C LEU A 364 11.61 18.29 -21.91
N ILE A 365 11.50 17.15 -22.59
CA ILE A 365 11.59 15.82 -21.95
C ILE A 365 13.06 15.36 -21.83
N GLY A 366 13.89 15.62 -22.83
CA GLY A 366 15.26 15.13 -22.89
C GLY A 366 15.35 13.65 -23.27
N TRP A 367 16.29 12.94 -22.64
CA TRP A 367 16.48 11.51 -22.84
C TRP A 367 15.47 10.70 -22.02
N ILE A 368 15.02 9.58 -22.58
CA ILE A 368 14.23 8.56 -21.90
C ILE A 368 14.78 7.17 -22.20
N GLU A 369 14.42 6.22 -21.35
CA GLU A 369 14.83 4.84 -21.44
C GLU A 369 13.61 3.95 -21.29
N MET A 370 13.46 2.99 -22.20
CA MET A 370 12.39 1.99 -22.17
C MET A 370 13.04 0.62 -22.25
N GLY A 371 12.62 -0.28 -21.37
CA GLY A 371 13.19 -1.61 -21.23
C GLY A 371 12.11 -2.66 -21.06
N VAL A 372 12.37 -3.84 -21.60
CA VAL A 372 11.53 -5.02 -21.43
C VAL A 372 12.38 -6.22 -21.03
N ALA A 373 11.96 -6.90 -19.97
CA ALA A 373 12.44 -8.22 -19.61
C ALA A 373 11.39 -9.27 -20.03
N PHE A 374 11.80 -10.32 -20.72
CA PHE A 374 10.92 -11.30 -21.34
C PHE A 374 11.46 -12.74 -21.22
N PRO A 375 10.59 -13.76 -21.34
CA PRO A 375 11.02 -15.17 -21.34
C PRO A 375 11.92 -15.47 -22.54
N ALA A 376 13.22 -15.63 -22.29
CA ALA A 376 14.23 -15.81 -23.33
C ALA A 376 14.01 -17.09 -24.16
N GLU A 377 13.48 -18.15 -23.56
CA GLU A 377 13.17 -19.40 -24.24
C GLU A 377 12.05 -19.26 -25.30
N ARG A 378 11.27 -18.17 -25.23
CA ARG A 378 10.23 -17.86 -26.20
C ARG A 378 10.71 -16.93 -27.32
N PHE A 379 11.87 -16.29 -27.16
CA PHE A 379 12.41 -15.36 -28.15
C PHE A 379 12.57 -16.00 -29.52
N GLN A 380 12.05 -15.35 -30.56
CA GLN A 380 12.17 -15.79 -31.95
C GLN A 380 13.10 -14.89 -32.74
N ARG A 381 12.88 -13.57 -32.68
CA ARG A 381 13.61 -12.58 -33.47
C ARG A 381 13.45 -11.17 -32.92
N MET A 382 14.33 -10.29 -33.37
CA MET A 382 14.05 -8.86 -33.42
C MET A 382 13.10 -8.57 -34.60
N GLY A 383 12.10 -7.74 -34.34
CA GLY A 383 11.21 -7.15 -35.33
C GLY A 383 11.27 -5.62 -35.27
N GLY A 384 10.48 -4.97 -36.11
CA GLY A 384 10.34 -3.53 -36.06
C GLY A 384 9.55 -2.98 -37.25
N SER A 385 9.17 -1.72 -37.13
CA SER A 385 8.55 -0.95 -38.21
C SER A 385 9.21 0.44 -38.27
N GLU A 386 8.59 1.36 -39.01
CA GLU A 386 8.99 2.77 -38.98
C GLU A 386 8.78 3.40 -37.59
N LEU A 387 7.84 2.88 -36.80
CA LEU A 387 7.42 3.49 -35.53
C LEU A 387 7.99 2.79 -34.29
N GLU A 388 8.54 1.59 -34.41
CA GLU A 388 8.90 0.76 -33.26
C GLU A 388 10.03 -0.24 -33.53
N ASN A 389 10.70 -0.63 -32.46
CA ASN A 389 11.59 -1.79 -32.38
C ASN A 389 10.90 -2.85 -31.51
N GLN A 390 10.96 -4.12 -31.92
CA GLN A 390 10.25 -5.19 -31.23
C GLN A 390 11.14 -6.37 -30.90
N VAL A 391 10.88 -6.99 -29.76
CA VAL A 391 11.22 -8.40 -29.53
C VAL A 391 10.00 -9.25 -29.81
N VAL A 392 10.16 -10.27 -30.65
CA VAL A 392 9.06 -11.15 -31.04
C VAL A 392 9.20 -12.49 -30.31
N LEU A 393 8.18 -12.84 -29.55
CA LEU A 393 8.11 -14.05 -28.75
C LEU A 393 7.11 -15.03 -29.34
N ARG A 394 7.42 -16.33 -29.31
CA ARG A 394 6.41 -17.36 -29.55
C ARG A 394 5.42 -17.36 -28.39
N ILE A 395 4.13 -17.39 -28.70
CA ILE A 395 3.07 -17.54 -27.71
C ILE A 395 2.20 -18.76 -28.04
N GLU A 396 1.43 -19.20 -27.05
CA GLU A 396 0.44 -20.26 -27.21
C GLU A 396 -0.94 -19.66 -26.99
N LYS A 397 -1.89 -20.03 -27.84
CA LYS A 397 -3.30 -19.66 -27.69
C LYS A 397 -3.81 -20.14 -26.33
N ASP A 398 -4.65 -19.31 -25.70
CA ASP A 398 -5.26 -19.54 -24.39
C ASP A 398 -4.26 -19.73 -23.22
N LYS A 399 -2.95 -19.47 -23.44
CA LYS A 399 -1.94 -19.47 -22.39
C LYS A 399 -1.34 -18.08 -22.22
N PRO A 400 -1.32 -17.52 -20.99
CA PRO A 400 -0.71 -16.24 -20.75
C PRO A 400 0.80 -16.26 -21.00
N THR A 401 1.33 -15.13 -21.44
CA THR A 401 2.76 -14.83 -21.52
C THR A 401 3.02 -13.53 -20.79
N THR A 402 3.98 -13.52 -19.86
CA THR A 402 4.30 -12.34 -19.07
C THR A 402 5.62 -11.75 -19.52
N TYR A 403 5.66 -10.43 -19.69
CA TYR A 403 6.90 -9.65 -19.79
C TYR A 403 6.86 -8.54 -18.74
N HIS A 404 8.00 -7.96 -18.42
CA HIS A 404 8.11 -6.86 -17.48
C HIS A 404 8.56 -5.60 -18.22
N LEU A 405 7.84 -4.52 -18.02
CA LEU A 405 8.12 -3.20 -18.57
C LEU A 405 8.83 -2.36 -17.52
N GLU A 406 9.91 -1.70 -17.87
CA GLU A 406 10.56 -0.70 -17.03
C GLU A 406 10.88 0.54 -17.88
N CYS A 407 10.54 1.72 -17.38
CA CYS A 407 10.81 2.98 -18.05
C CYS A 407 11.49 3.93 -17.08
N ASN A 408 12.45 4.71 -17.60
CA ASN A 408 13.16 5.69 -16.81
C ASN A 408 13.20 7.05 -17.54
N TRP A 409 13.06 8.11 -16.76
CA TRP A 409 13.25 9.49 -17.19
C TRP A 409 14.43 10.08 -16.43
N PRO A 410 15.67 9.99 -16.96
CA PRO A 410 16.90 10.38 -16.25
C PRO A 410 16.90 11.80 -15.66
N ARG A 411 16.14 12.74 -16.23
CA ARG A 411 16.03 14.11 -15.68
C ARG A 411 15.24 14.19 -14.38
N GLY A 412 14.41 13.20 -14.09
CA GLY A 412 13.68 13.08 -12.83
C GLY A 412 14.56 12.54 -11.69
N ASN A 413 15.66 11.87 -12.00
CA ASN A 413 16.47 11.19 -10.99
C ASN A 413 17.19 12.20 -10.10
N ARG A 414 16.94 12.11 -8.78
CA ARG A 414 17.62 12.91 -7.77
C ARG A 414 18.90 12.19 -7.33
N PHE A 415 20.04 12.86 -7.47
CA PHE A 415 21.35 12.43 -6.97
C PHE A 415 22.00 11.22 -7.66
N ASP A 416 21.48 10.75 -8.79
CA ASP A 416 22.21 9.76 -9.59
C ASP A 416 23.44 10.41 -10.22
N CYS A 417 24.61 9.81 -10.00
CA CYS A 417 25.87 10.21 -10.62
C CYS A 417 25.84 9.86 -12.11
N CYS A 418 25.15 10.67 -12.91
CA CYS A 418 25.12 10.61 -14.38
C CYS A 418 24.78 9.21 -14.96
N PRO A 419 23.56 8.68 -14.73
CA PRO A 419 23.21 7.33 -15.15
C PRO A 419 23.29 7.20 -16.68
N THR A 420 24.02 6.18 -17.13
CA THR A 420 24.23 5.87 -18.53
C THR A 420 23.20 4.87 -19.02
N GLY A 421 23.05 4.76 -20.35
CA GLY A 421 22.19 3.72 -20.93
C GLY A 421 22.71 2.30 -20.69
N GLU A 422 23.98 2.15 -20.27
CA GLU A 422 24.51 0.87 -19.80
C GLU A 422 23.91 0.50 -18.44
N ASP A 423 23.90 1.44 -17.49
CA ASP A 423 23.39 1.21 -16.13
C ASP A 423 21.92 0.77 -16.16
N PHE A 424 21.11 1.46 -16.97
CA PHE A 424 19.72 1.06 -17.18
C PHE A 424 19.59 -0.34 -17.79
N PHE A 425 20.39 -0.66 -18.81
CA PHE A 425 20.32 -1.96 -19.46
C PHE A 425 20.78 -3.10 -18.53
N GLU A 426 21.80 -2.89 -17.70
CA GLU A 426 22.19 -3.84 -16.67
C GLU A 426 21.08 -4.04 -15.63
N GLY A 427 20.32 -2.99 -15.30
CA GLY A 427 19.08 -3.10 -14.53
C GLY A 427 18.07 -4.07 -15.16
N ILE A 428 17.78 -3.90 -16.46
CA ILE A 428 16.89 -4.81 -17.20
C ILE A 428 17.44 -6.24 -17.25
N ARG A 429 18.76 -6.42 -17.40
CA ARG A 429 19.39 -7.76 -17.35
C ARG A 429 19.26 -8.39 -15.97
N GLY A 430 19.46 -7.62 -14.90
CA GLY A 430 19.24 -8.06 -13.51
C GLY A 430 17.79 -8.46 -13.27
N LEU A 431 16.83 -7.67 -13.76
CA LEU A 431 15.41 -8.00 -13.73
C LEU A 431 15.15 -9.30 -14.50
N ALA A 432 15.61 -9.43 -15.74
CA ALA A 432 15.43 -10.64 -16.55
C ALA A 432 16.05 -11.89 -15.91
N ALA A 433 17.21 -11.75 -15.23
CA ALA A 433 17.83 -12.84 -14.50
C ALA A 433 17.01 -13.27 -13.26
N SER A 434 16.34 -12.32 -12.58
CA SER A 434 15.51 -12.60 -11.41
C SER A 434 14.20 -13.36 -11.73
N LEU A 435 13.79 -13.37 -13.00
CA LEU A 435 12.56 -13.99 -13.48
C LEU A 435 12.74 -15.46 -13.95
N ARG A 436 13.94 -16.02 -13.84
CA ARG A 436 14.31 -17.36 -14.33
C ARG A 436 14.18 -18.47 -13.31
#